data_AF-A0A8I1LBP2-F1
#
_entry.id   AF-A0A8I1LBP2-F1
#
_cell.length_a   1.000
_cell.length_b   1.000
_cell.length_c   1.000
_cell.angle_alpha   90.00
_cell.angle_beta   90.00
_cell.angle_gamma   90.00
#
_symmetry.space_group_name_H-M   'P 1'
#
loop_
_entity.id
_entity.type
_entity.pdbx_description
1 polymer ?
#
loop_
_entity_poly.entity_id
_entity_poly.type
_entity_poly.pdbx_seq_one_letter_code
_entity_poly.pdbx_strand_id
1 'polypeptide(L)'
;MHRLDPRTKLGLLALLSVVSMQGKFPVLLALTALLVAAFADMRVSMRGVFGAIRYFLYLLSGIFIIRLFGEGSGWLPQLDISTAAPAALFCWRLLIVVLGGAALIIATSTAALRGALVWLLAPIPFISGVRAAAMLALLVRFLPLILDEAAQTGEALKSRNIEQRRNPFIRPIYFTGVLFRRVFARADELSDALQSRCFSDNRTPPPLRFGVADGWVLVSSVISMVIVLLYL
;
A
#
# COMPACT_ATOMS: atom_id res chain seq x y z
N MET A 1 -4.96 -4.33 20.25
CA MET A 1 -5.22 -3.17 19.37
C MET A 1 -6.09 -3.48 18.13
N HIS A 2 -7.13 -4.31 18.26
CA HIS A 2 -7.91 -4.86 17.14
C HIS A 2 -9.11 -4.00 16.68
N ARG A 3 -9.26 -2.78 17.22
CA ARG A 3 -10.34 -1.82 16.91
C ARG A 3 -9.84 -0.39 16.67
N LEU A 4 -8.57 -0.25 16.31
CA LEU A 4 -8.00 1.06 15.94
C LEU A 4 -8.35 1.39 14.50
N ASP A 5 -8.86 2.61 14.28
CA ASP A 5 -9.30 3.05 12.98
C ASP A 5 -8.14 3.02 11.97
N PRO A 6 -8.38 2.61 10.72
CA PRO A 6 -7.35 2.52 9.68
C PRO A 6 -6.59 3.83 9.44
N ARG A 7 -7.21 4.96 9.78
CA ARG A 7 -6.66 6.31 9.62
C ARG A 7 -5.48 6.56 10.55
N THR A 8 -5.59 6.17 11.81
CA THR A 8 -4.48 6.30 12.78
C THR A 8 -3.34 5.35 12.43
N LYS A 9 -3.63 4.17 11.87
CA LYS A 9 -2.60 3.26 11.35
C LYS A 9 -1.86 3.83 10.14
N LEU A 10 -2.57 4.45 9.19
CA LEU A 10 -1.95 5.10 8.02
C LEU A 10 -1.15 6.35 8.43
N GLY A 11 -1.68 7.16 9.33
CA GLY A 11 -0.97 8.29 9.92
C GLY A 11 0.30 7.83 10.66
N LEU A 12 0.21 6.75 11.45
CA LEU A 12 1.35 6.14 12.11
C LEU A 12 2.38 5.63 11.11
N LEU A 13 1.98 5.00 10.00
CA LEU A 13 2.91 4.53 8.96
C LEU A 13 3.60 5.70 8.25
N ALA A 14 2.86 6.75 7.92
CA ALA A 14 3.43 7.95 7.30
C ALA A 14 4.43 8.63 8.24
N LEU A 15 4.07 8.75 9.52
CA LEU A 15 4.93 9.32 10.56
C LEU A 15 6.15 8.44 10.80
N LEU A 16 5.98 7.11 10.86
CA LEU A 16 7.06 6.14 10.95
C LEU A 16 8.01 6.23 9.76
N SER A 17 7.50 6.51 8.56
CA SER A 17 8.30 6.70 7.35
C SER A 17 9.14 7.99 7.42
N VAL A 18 8.52 9.10 7.85
CA VAL A 18 9.21 10.41 8.02
C VAL A 18 10.27 10.33 9.13
N VAL A 19 9.93 9.72 10.28
CA VAL A 19 10.84 9.54 11.41
C VAL A 19 12.00 8.61 11.05
N SER A 20 11.76 7.54 10.29
CA SER A 20 12.83 6.63 9.84
C SER A 20 13.86 7.34 8.93
N MET A 21 13.43 8.33 8.14
CA MET A 21 14.36 9.10 7.28
C MET A 21 15.32 9.99 8.08
N GLN A 22 14.86 10.55 9.20
CA GLN A 22 15.62 11.53 9.98
C GLN A 22 16.26 10.95 11.27
N GLY A 23 15.84 9.75 11.69
CA GLY A 23 16.26 9.15 12.96
C GLY A 23 17.74 8.75 13.04
N LYS A 24 18.38 9.12 14.15
CA LYS A 24 19.68 8.59 14.62
C LYS A 24 19.52 7.13 15.11
N PHE A 25 20.63 6.42 15.34
CA PHE A 25 20.65 5.03 15.82
C PHE A 25 19.65 4.69 16.96
N PRO A 26 19.51 5.48 18.05
CA PRO A 26 18.57 5.15 19.12
C PRO A 26 17.10 5.25 18.70
N VAL A 27 16.77 6.18 17.79
CA VAL A 27 15.41 6.35 17.28
C VAL A 27 15.01 5.14 16.42
N LEU A 28 15.93 4.64 15.59
CA LEU A 28 15.71 3.42 14.81
C LEU A 28 15.43 2.21 15.68
N LEU A 29 16.17 2.07 16.80
CA LEU A 29 16.04 0.95 17.72
C LEU A 29 14.70 0.98 18.47
N ALA A 30 14.30 2.14 18.98
CA ALA A 30 12.99 2.34 19.61
C ALA A 30 11.84 2.02 18.64
N LEU A 31 11.99 2.43 17.38
CA LEU A 31 11.00 2.20 16.33
C LEU A 31 10.89 0.72 15.94
N THR A 32 12.02 -0.01 15.87
CA THR A 32 11.97 -1.48 15.72
C THR A 32 11.30 -2.17 16.89
N ALA A 33 11.57 -1.76 18.13
CA ALA A 33 10.93 -2.34 19.31
C ALA A 33 9.41 -2.14 19.30
N LEU A 34 8.96 -0.95 18.90
CA LEU A 34 7.53 -0.64 18.74
C LEU A 34 6.88 -1.49 17.63
N LEU A 35 7.57 -1.70 16.51
CA LEU A 35 7.11 -2.58 15.42
C LEU A 35 6.98 -4.03 15.89
N VAL A 36 7.98 -4.55 16.60
CA VAL A 36 7.96 -5.91 17.15
C VAL A 36 6.83 -6.09 18.16
N ALA A 37 6.60 -5.09 19.03
CA ALA A 37 5.48 -5.09 19.96
C ALA A 37 4.12 -5.10 19.23
N ALA A 38 3.99 -4.33 18.15
CA ALA A 38 2.78 -4.33 17.32
C ALA A 38 2.54 -5.69 16.64
N PHE A 39 3.59 -6.32 16.09
CA PHE A 39 3.50 -7.66 15.51
C PHE A 39 3.16 -8.74 16.55
N ALA A 40 3.68 -8.61 17.77
CA ALA A 40 3.38 -9.51 18.88
C ALA A 40 1.90 -9.40 19.31
N ASP A 41 1.36 -8.18 19.43
CA ASP A 41 -0.06 -7.96 19.77
C ASP A 41 -1.01 -8.46 18.66
N MET A 42 -0.55 -8.42 17.39
CA MET A 42 -1.31 -8.96 16.25
C MET A 42 -1.20 -10.47 16.09
N ARG A 43 -0.42 -11.18 16.94
CA ARG A 43 -0.15 -12.63 16.86
C ARG A 43 0.24 -13.08 15.45
N VAL A 44 0.97 -12.25 14.72
CA VAL A 44 1.39 -12.58 13.35
C VAL A 44 2.48 -13.63 13.42
N SER A 45 2.36 -14.68 12.61
CA SER A 45 3.41 -15.67 12.49
C SER A 45 4.66 -15.02 11.88
N MET A 46 5.77 -14.94 12.64
CA MET A 46 7.04 -14.42 12.14
C MET A 46 7.50 -15.13 10.84
N ARG A 47 7.12 -16.40 10.69
CA ARG A 47 7.37 -17.21 9.48
C ARG A 47 6.61 -16.70 8.25
N GLY A 48 5.37 -16.22 8.43
CA GLY A 48 4.58 -15.63 7.33
C GLY A 48 5.17 -14.31 6.85
N VAL A 49 5.66 -13.48 7.77
CA VAL A 49 6.34 -12.21 7.45
C VAL A 49 7.64 -12.46 6.69
N PHE A 50 8.45 -13.42 7.13
CA PHE A 50 9.69 -13.78 6.44
C PHE A 50 9.43 -14.33 5.03
N GLY A 51 8.35 -15.11 4.86
CA GLY A 51 7.92 -15.59 3.54
C GLY A 51 7.51 -14.46 2.60
N ALA A 52 6.80 -13.44 3.11
CA ALA A 52 6.38 -12.28 2.33
C ALA A 52 7.55 -11.37 1.94
N ILE A 53 8.55 -11.22 2.81
CA ILE A 53 9.67 -10.28 2.63
C ILE A 53 10.89 -10.97 2.00
N ARG A 54 10.86 -12.29 1.77
CA ARG A 54 12.02 -13.05 1.24
C ARG A 54 12.66 -12.42 0.00
N TYR A 55 11.83 -11.97 -0.95
CA TYR A 55 12.31 -11.34 -2.19
C TYR A 55 12.89 -9.96 -1.94
N PHE A 56 12.30 -9.23 -1.00
CA PHE A 56 12.81 -7.94 -0.58
C PHE A 56 14.13 -8.07 0.19
N LEU A 57 14.34 -9.13 0.97
CA LEU A 57 15.63 -9.41 1.62
C LEU A 57 16.75 -9.67 0.60
N TYR A 58 16.47 -10.40 -0.49
CA TYR A 58 17.45 -10.56 -1.57
C TYR A 58 17.81 -9.22 -2.21
N LEU A 59 16.80 -8.37 -2.47
CA LEU A 59 17.02 -7.02 -2.96
C LEU A 59 17.83 -6.17 -1.96
N LEU A 60 17.54 -6.27 -0.66
CA LEU A 60 18.25 -5.57 0.40
C LEU A 60 19.72 -5.99 0.49
N SER A 61 20.01 -7.29 0.37
CA SER A 61 21.40 -7.77 0.31
C SER A 61 22.14 -7.22 -0.91
N GLY A 62 21.47 -7.11 -2.06
CA GLY A 62 22.03 -6.48 -3.26
C GLY A 62 22.34 -5.00 -3.04
N ILE A 63 21.41 -4.24 -2.45
CA ILE A 63 21.61 -2.83 -2.11
C ILE A 63 22.78 -2.66 -1.13
N PHE A 64 22.88 -3.52 -0.11
CA PHE A 64 23.96 -3.47 0.87
C PHE A 64 25.32 -3.68 0.20
N ILE A 65 25.43 -4.69 -0.68
CA ILE A 65 26.66 -4.97 -1.44
C ILE A 65 27.03 -3.78 -2.33
N ILE A 66 26.08 -3.23 -3.09
CA ILE A 66 26.33 -2.06 -3.96
C ILE A 66 26.80 -0.86 -3.13
N ARG A 67 26.18 -0.63 -1.97
CA ARG A 67 26.57 0.46 -1.07
C ARG A 67 27.94 0.26 -0.43
N LEU A 68 28.34 -0.98 -0.15
CA LEU A 68 29.69 -1.31 0.35
C LEU A 68 30.77 -1.02 -0.68
N PHE A 69 30.46 -1.10 -1.97
CA PHE A 69 31.40 -0.79 -3.04
C PHE A 69 31.64 0.71 -3.26
N GLY A 70 30.87 1.58 -2.60
CA GLY A 70 31.08 3.03 -2.54
C GLY A 70 30.93 3.76 -3.89
N GLU A 71 30.51 5.02 -3.84
CA GLU A 71 30.72 5.96 -4.96
C GLU A 71 32.19 6.40 -4.93
N GLY A 72 33.10 5.48 -5.26
CA GLY A 72 34.49 5.84 -5.50
C GLY A 72 34.52 6.82 -6.67
N SER A 73 35.08 8.01 -6.49
CA SER A 73 35.31 9.00 -7.56
C SER A 73 36.33 8.53 -8.61
N GLY A 74 36.67 7.24 -8.62
CA GLY A 74 37.55 6.57 -9.55
C GLY A 74 36.93 5.28 -10.07
N TRP A 75 37.38 4.86 -11.24
CA TRP A 75 37.01 3.65 -12.00
C TRP A 75 37.30 2.31 -11.27
N LEU A 76 37.76 2.34 -10.03
CA LEU A 76 38.08 1.16 -9.21
C LEU A 76 37.17 1.15 -7.97
N PRO A 77 36.37 0.08 -7.75
CA PRO A 77 35.55 -0.05 -6.56
C PRO A 77 36.45 -0.30 -5.34
N GLN A 78 36.62 0.71 -4.50
CA GLN A 78 37.37 0.59 -3.25
C GLN A 78 36.43 0.15 -2.13
N LEU A 79 36.79 -0.93 -1.43
CA LEU A 79 36.07 -1.42 -0.27
C LEU A 79 36.39 -0.53 0.93
N ASP A 80 35.58 0.51 1.11
CA ASP A 80 35.68 1.38 2.28
C ASP A 80 34.86 0.84 3.43
N ILE A 81 35.52 0.30 4.45
CA ILE A 81 34.89 -0.20 5.68
C ILE A 81 34.11 0.92 6.40
N SER A 82 34.50 2.19 6.19
CA SER A 82 33.78 3.37 6.69
C SER A 82 32.38 3.53 6.08
N THR A 83 32.13 2.98 4.88
CA THR A 83 30.82 3.00 4.21
C THR A 83 29.88 1.90 4.69
N ALA A 84 30.39 0.89 5.41
CA ALA A 84 29.60 -0.22 5.90
C ALA A 84 28.57 0.19 6.96
N ALA A 85 28.92 1.09 7.87
CA ALA A 85 28.01 1.63 8.88
C ALA A 85 26.82 2.40 8.27
N PRO A 86 27.01 3.39 7.38
CA PRO A 86 25.89 4.08 6.74
C PRO A 86 25.09 3.16 5.80
N ALA A 87 25.73 2.20 5.14
CA ALA A 87 25.05 1.19 4.32
C ALA A 87 24.10 0.30 5.15
N ALA A 88 24.57 -0.17 6.31
CA ALA A 88 23.78 -0.98 7.24
C ALA A 88 22.59 -0.19 7.80
N LEU A 89 22.81 1.08 8.17
CA LEU A 89 21.73 1.97 8.63
C LEU A 89 20.68 2.19 7.55
N PHE A 90 21.08 2.38 6.30
CA PHE A 90 20.15 2.53 5.18
C PHE A 90 19.31 1.26 4.97
N CYS A 91 19.95 0.09 5.01
CA CYS A 91 19.24 -1.18 4.87
C CYS A 91 18.26 -1.42 6.03
N TRP A 92 18.67 -1.08 7.25
CA TRP A 92 17.81 -1.13 8.43
C TRP A 92 16.58 -0.22 8.26
N ARG A 93 16.76 1.03 7.80
CA ARG A 93 15.66 1.97 7.55
C ARG A 93 14.64 1.44 6.55
N LEU A 94 15.12 0.89 5.43
CA LEU A 94 14.25 0.29 4.42
C LEU A 94 13.49 -0.91 4.98
N LEU A 95 14.16 -1.76 5.76
CA LEU A 95 13.53 -2.92 6.40
C LEU A 95 12.40 -2.49 7.34
N ILE A 96 12.61 -1.47 8.18
CA ILE A 96 11.59 -0.89 9.06
C ILE A 96 10.36 -0.44 8.27
N VAL A 97 10.56 0.32 7.19
CA VAL A 97 9.45 0.90 6.41
C VAL A 97 8.62 -0.21 5.76
N VAL A 98 9.28 -1.22 5.19
CA VAL A 98 8.60 -2.35 4.57
C VAL A 98 7.88 -3.21 5.61
N LEU A 99 8.50 -3.46 6.77
CA LEU A 99 7.85 -4.17 7.88
C LEU A 99 6.64 -3.41 8.41
N GLY A 100 6.72 -2.08 8.53
CA GLY A 100 5.59 -1.21 8.87
C GLY A 100 4.45 -1.31 7.87
N GLY A 101 4.75 -1.27 6.58
CA GLY A 101 3.77 -1.42 5.52
C GLY A 101 3.10 -2.81 5.55
N ALA A 102 3.90 -3.87 5.70
CA ALA A 102 3.39 -5.23 5.82
C ALA A 102 2.51 -5.41 7.06
N ALA A 103 2.91 -4.85 8.21
CA ALA A 103 2.10 -4.83 9.42
C ALA A 103 0.75 -4.17 9.16
N LEU A 104 0.72 -3.03 8.47
CA LEU A 104 -0.51 -2.31 8.16
C LEU A 104 -1.44 -3.13 7.27
N ILE A 105 -0.91 -3.76 6.23
CA ILE A 105 -1.69 -4.61 5.30
C ILE A 105 -2.32 -5.79 6.06
N ILE A 106 -1.55 -6.44 6.95
CA ILE A 106 -2.03 -7.59 7.73
C ILE A 106 -3.04 -7.14 8.80
N ALA A 107 -2.81 -5.98 9.43
CA ALA A 107 -3.61 -5.49 10.54
C ALA A 107 -4.92 -4.81 10.13
N THR A 108 -5.13 -4.55 8.84
CA THR A 108 -6.23 -3.71 8.36
C THR A 108 -7.10 -4.48 7.39
N SER A 109 -8.41 -4.52 7.68
CA SER A 109 -9.37 -5.12 6.76
C SER A 109 -9.45 -4.30 5.48
N THR A 110 -9.59 -4.98 4.34
CA THR A 110 -9.72 -4.35 3.01
C THR A 110 -10.89 -3.35 2.95
N ALA A 111 -11.97 -3.63 3.68
CA ALA A 111 -13.11 -2.72 3.84
C ALA A 111 -12.71 -1.39 4.52
N ALA A 112 -11.89 -1.46 5.55
CA ALA A 112 -11.51 -0.31 6.34
C ALA A 112 -10.39 0.52 5.65
N LEU A 113 -9.49 -0.13 4.89
CA LEU A 113 -8.56 0.54 3.97
C LEU A 113 -9.28 1.39 2.92
N ARG A 114 -10.39 0.88 2.36
CA ARG A 114 -11.19 1.63 1.37
C ARG A 114 -11.78 2.90 1.97
N GLY A 115 -12.36 2.83 3.17
CA GLY A 115 -12.90 4.00 3.85
C GLY A 115 -11.86 5.06 4.19
N ALA A 116 -10.62 4.64 4.48
CA ALA A 116 -9.51 5.57 4.67
C ALA A 116 -9.04 6.21 3.36
N LEU A 117 -9.03 5.45 2.26
CA LEU A 117 -8.67 5.98 0.93
C LEU A 117 -9.68 7.05 0.47
N VAL A 118 -10.99 6.82 0.68
CA VAL A 118 -12.03 7.81 0.40
C VAL A 118 -11.79 9.10 1.19
N TRP A 119 -11.45 8.97 2.48
CA TRP A 119 -11.19 10.12 3.33
C TRP A 119 -9.93 10.89 2.91
N LEU A 120 -8.87 10.20 2.51
CA LEU A 120 -7.65 10.82 1.98
C LEU A 120 -7.89 11.59 0.68
N LEU A 121 -8.86 11.15 -0.13
CA LEU A 121 -9.25 11.80 -1.39
C LEU A 121 -10.26 12.94 -1.21
N ALA A 122 -10.97 13.01 -0.09
CA ALA A 122 -11.94 14.06 0.22
C ALA A 122 -11.39 15.50 0.23
N PRO A 123 -10.16 15.79 0.69
CA PRO A 123 -9.62 17.16 0.71
C PRO A 123 -9.05 17.64 -0.64
N ILE A 124 -9.09 16.83 -1.71
CA ILE A 124 -8.49 17.22 -3.00
C ILE A 124 -9.44 18.19 -3.73
N PRO A 125 -9.02 19.44 -3.99
CA PRO A 125 -9.91 20.52 -4.43
C PRO A 125 -10.44 20.39 -5.88
N PHE A 126 -10.04 19.34 -6.62
CA PHE A 126 -10.41 19.15 -8.03
C PHE A 126 -11.66 18.29 -8.24
N ILE A 127 -12.11 17.56 -7.21
CA ILE A 127 -13.25 16.64 -7.29
C ILE A 127 -14.07 16.83 -6.00
N SER A 128 -15.39 16.97 -6.09
CA SER A 128 -16.22 16.94 -4.89
C SER A 128 -15.97 15.62 -4.15
N GLY A 129 -15.57 15.66 -2.89
CA GLY A 129 -15.18 14.46 -2.13
C GLY A 129 -16.24 13.36 -2.16
N VAL A 130 -17.51 13.73 -2.31
CA VAL A 130 -18.66 12.82 -2.49
C VAL A 130 -18.58 12.05 -3.83
N ARG A 131 -18.25 12.72 -4.94
CA ARG A 131 -18.09 12.08 -6.26
C ARG A 131 -16.94 11.08 -6.25
N ALA A 132 -15.81 11.48 -5.69
CA ALA A 132 -14.63 10.64 -5.54
C ALA A 132 -14.93 9.38 -4.70
N ALA A 133 -15.64 9.55 -3.58
CA ALA A 133 -16.08 8.45 -2.72
C ALA A 133 -16.99 7.46 -3.48
N ALA A 134 -17.96 7.98 -4.23
CA ALA A 134 -18.91 7.16 -4.99
C ALA A 134 -18.20 6.37 -6.11
N MET A 135 -17.32 7.02 -6.87
CA MET A 135 -16.51 6.37 -7.90
C MET A 135 -15.67 5.25 -7.32
N LEU A 136 -14.97 5.50 -6.19
CA LEU A 136 -14.15 4.47 -5.55
C LEU A 136 -15.00 3.30 -5.02
N ALA A 137 -16.16 3.58 -4.43
CA ALA A 137 -17.07 2.54 -3.94
C ALA A 137 -17.61 1.67 -5.08
N LEU A 138 -17.96 2.27 -6.23
CA LEU A 138 -18.33 1.56 -7.44
C LEU A 138 -17.17 0.72 -7.95
N LEU A 139 -15.98 1.30 -8.13
CA LEU A 139 -14.77 0.60 -8.62
C LEU A 139 -14.46 -0.63 -7.78
N VAL A 140 -14.48 -0.49 -6.46
CA VAL A 140 -14.26 -1.58 -5.52
C VAL A 140 -15.24 -2.73 -5.71
N ARG A 141 -16.52 -2.41 -5.97
CA ARG A 141 -17.56 -3.40 -6.23
C ARG A 141 -17.42 -4.02 -7.63
N PHE A 142 -16.94 -3.25 -8.61
CA PHE A 142 -16.67 -3.74 -9.96
C PHE A 142 -15.41 -4.58 -10.06
N LEU A 143 -14.44 -4.39 -9.16
CA LEU A 143 -13.21 -5.16 -9.16
C LEU A 143 -13.43 -6.68 -9.19
N PRO A 144 -14.24 -7.30 -8.29
CA PRO A 144 -14.51 -8.73 -8.37
C PRO A 144 -15.21 -9.12 -9.69
N LEU A 145 -16.14 -8.31 -10.18
CA LEU A 145 -16.82 -8.56 -11.45
C LEU A 145 -15.83 -8.58 -12.64
N ILE A 146 -14.89 -7.63 -12.67
CA ILE A 146 -13.85 -7.56 -13.71
C ILE A 146 -12.91 -8.76 -13.63
N LEU A 147 -12.58 -9.23 -12.43
CA LEU A 147 -11.77 -10.43 -12.23
C LEU A 147 -12.49 -11.68 -12.74
N ASP A 148 -13.80 -11.80 -12.49
CA ASP A 148 -14.60 -12.91 -12.99
C ASP A 148 -14.72 -12.87 -14.53
N GLU A 149 -14.95 -11.70 -15.12
CA GLU A 149 -14.96 -11.51 -16.59
C GLU A 149 -13.60 -11.80 -17.23
N ALA A 150 -12.51 -11.43 -16.54
CA ALA A 150 -11.15 -11.74 -16.96
C ALA A 150 -10.89 -13.26 -16.93
N ALA A 151 -11.35 -13.97 -15.90
CA ALA A 151 -11.24 -15.43 -15.80
C ALA A 151 -12.01 -16.13 -16.92
N GLN A 152 -13.28 -15.75 -17.14
CA GLN A 152 -14.12 -16.30 -18.22
C GLN A 152 -13.53 -16.03 -19.61
N THR A 153 -13.01 -14.81 -19.83
CA THR A 153 -12.33 -14.46 -21.08
C THR A 153 -11.06 -15.31 -21.27
N GLY A 154 -10.31 -15.53 -20.19
CA GLY A 154 -9.15 -16.43 -20.21
C GLY A 154 -9.50 -17.85 -20.63
N GLU A 155 -10.53 -18.44 -20.02
CA GLU A 155 -11.01 -19.79 -20.35
C GLU A 155 -11.54 -19.88 -21.79
N ALA A 156 -12.28 -18.87 -22.26
CA ALA A 156 -12.80 -18.81 -23.62
C ALA A 156 -11.69 -18.68 -24.67
N LEU A 157 -10.61 -17.94 -24.39
CA LEU A 157 -9.48 -17.84 -25.31
C LEU A 157 -8.60 -19.10 -25.26
N LYS A 158 -8.55 -19.78 -24.11
CA LYS A 158 -7.91 -21.08 -23.97
C LYS A 158 -8.61 -22.16 -24.80
N SER A 159 -9.94 -22.22 -24.78
CA SER A 159 -10.72 -23.16 -25.61
C SER A 159 -10.57 -22.88 -27.12
N ARG A 160 -10.37 -21.61 -27.50
CA ARG A 160 -10.05 -21.18 -28.88
C ARG A 160 -8.61 -21.41 -29.29
N ASN A 161 -7.80 -22.05 -28.44
CA ASN A 161 -6.40 -22.40 -28.71
C ASN A 161 -5.53 -21.18 -29.06
N ILE A 162 -5.86 -20.01 -28.48
CA ILE A 162 -5.10 -18.76 -28.70
C ILE A 162 -3.79 -18.77 -27.89
N GLU A 163 -3.72 -19.59 -26.83
CA GLU A 163 -2.53 -19.74 -25.99
C GLU A 163 -1.38 -20.50 -26.67
N GLN A 164 -1.68 -21.37 -27.66
CA GLN A 164 -0.69 -22.19 -28.37
C GLN A 164 -0.07 -21.48 -29.58
N ARG A 165 -0.36 -20.20 -29.79
CA ARG A 165 0.19 -19.44 -30.93
C ARG A 165 1.67 -19.08 -30.66
N ARG A 166 2.53 -19.26 -31.66
CA ARG A 166 3.98 -19.00 -31.59
C ARG A 166 4.35 -17.55 -31.23
N ASN A 167 3.46 -16.59 -31.49
CA ASN A 167 3.73 -15.17 -31.26
C ASN A 167 3.21 -14.72 -29.88
N PRO A 168 4.09 -14.28 -28.95
CA PRO A 168 3.70 -13.92 -27.58
C PRO A 168 2.75 -12.70 -27.50
N PHE A 169 2.73 -11.85 -28.53
CA PHE A 169 1.89 -10.64 -28.55
C PHE A 169 0.44 -10.87 -28.93
N ILE A 170 0.12 -12.00 -29.57
CA ILE A 170 -1.24 -12.29 -30.03
C ILE A 170 -2.18 -12.44 -28.82
N ARG A 171 -1.78 -13.26 -27.84
CA ARG A 171 -2.58 -13.52 -26.64
C ARG A 171 -3.04 -12.25 -25.91
N PRO A 172 -2.17 -11.30 -25.51
CA PRO A 172 -2.59 -10.12 -24.77
C PRO A 172 -3.49 -9.21 -25.60
N ILE A 173 -3.29 -9.09 -26.92
CA ILE A 173 -4.14 -8.25 -27.79
C ILE A 173 -5.58 -8.76 -27.80
N TYR A 174 -5.78 -10.06 -28.03
CA TYR A 174 -7.12 -10.65 -28.05
C TYR A 174 -7.78 -10.66 -26.67
N PHE A 175 -7.03 -10.98 -25.62
CA PHE A 175 -7.51 -10.94 -24.23
C PHE A 175 -7.99 -9.53 -23.85
N THR A 176 -7.15 -8.54 -24.10
CA THR A 176 -7.43 -7.15 -23.77
C THR A 176 -8.62 -6.64 -24.57
N GLY A 177 -8.65 -6.85 -25.88
CA GLY A 177 -9.76 -6.39 -26.73
C GLY A 177 -11.13 -6.97 -26.32
N VAL A 178 -11.20 -8.27 -26.01
CA VAL A 178 -12.45 -8.91 -25.56
C VAL A 178 -12.87 -8.41 -24.18
N LEU A 179 -11.92 -8.34 -23.24
CA LEU A 179 -12.20 -7.88 -21.88
C LEU A 179 -12.68 -6.42 -21.87
N PHE A 180 -11.99 -5.52 -22.58
CA PHE A 180 -12.40 -4.12 -22.66
C PHE A 180 -13.80 -3.95 -23.26
N ARG A 181 -14.14 -4.71 -24.31
CA ARG A 181 -15.49 -4.66 -24.89
C ARG A 181 -16.57 -5.02 -23.87
N ARG A 182 -16.34 -6.05 -23.06
CA ARG A 182 -17.29 -6.46 -22.00
C ARG A 182 -17.37 -5.43 -20.88
N VAL A 183 -16.22 -4.92 -20.42
CA VAL A 183 -16.16 -3.92 -19.35
C VAL A 183 -16.84 -2.61 -19.76
N PHE A 184 -16.64 -2.14 -21.00
CA PHE A 184 -17.32 -0.95 -21.50
C PHE A 184 -18.82 -1.15 -21.64
N ALA A 185 -19.28 -2.29 -22.16
CA ALA A 185 -20.72 -2.58 -22.21
C ALA A 185 -21.36 -2.58 -20.81
N ARG A 186 -20.67 -3.12 -19.80
CA ARG A 186 -21.12 -3.05 -18.39
C ARG A 186 -21.11 -1.63 -17.83
N ALA A 187 -20.15 -0.81 -18.24
CA ALA A 187 -20.08 0.59 -17.84
C ALA A 187 -21.25 1.40 -18.44
N ASP A 188 -21.61 1.14 -19.69
CA ASP A 188 -22.76 1.77 -20.36
C ASP A 188 -24.07 1.35 -19.68
N GLU A 189 -24.29 0.05 -19.44
CA GLU A 189 -25.44 -0.46 -18.68
C GLU A 189 -25.54 0.17 -17.29
N LEU A 190 -24.41 0.34 -16.60
CA LEU A 190 -24.37 1.00 -15.30
C LEU A 190 -24.72 2.48 -15.41
N SER A 191 -24.19 3.18 -16.41
CA SER A 191 -24.46 4.60 -16.63
C SER A 191 -25.96 4.82 -16.83
N ASP A 192 -26.60 4.02 -17.68
CA ASP A 192 -28.04 4.08 -17.92
C ASP A 192 -28.86 3.75 -16.65
N ALA A 193 -28.41 2.77 -15.88
CA ALA A 193 -29.02 2.42 -14.59
C ALA A 193 -28.87 3.53 -13.53
N LEU A 194 -27.76 4.28 -13.54
CA LEU A 194 -27.53 5.41 -12.65
C LEU A 194 -28.39 6.62 -13.07
N GLN A 195 -28.51 6.89 -14.37
CA GLN A 195 -29.37 7.96 -14.90
C GLN A 195 -30.84 7.71 -14.60
N SER A 196 -31.34 6.48 -14.81
CA SER A 196 -32.73 6.11 -14.51
C SER A 196 -33.08 6.19 -13.03
N ARG A 197 -32.09 6.02 -12.13
CA ARG A 197 -32.24 6.20 -10.68
C ARG A 197 -31.99 7.63 -10.21
N CYS A 198 -31.83 8.58 -11.14
CA CYS A 198 -31.54 9.99 -10.87
C CYS A 198 -30.32 10.17 -9.95
N PHE A 199 -29.23 9.43 -10.20
CA PHE A 199 -28.01 9.57 -9.42
C PHE A 199 -27.48 11.01 -9.53
N SER A 200 -27.34 11.68 -8.38
CA SER A 200 -26.83 13.05 -8.29
C SER A 200 -25.60 13.12 -7.38
N ASP A 201 -24.70 14.05 -7.69
CA ASP A 201 -23.45 14.26 -6.95
C ASP A 201 -23.63 14.89 -5.56
N ASN A 202 -24.83 15.41 -5.26
CA ASN A 202 -25.09 16.17 -4.04
C ASN A 202 -25.59 15.28 -2.88
N ARG A 203 -25.01 14.08 -2.73
CA ARG A 203 -25.45 13.12 -1.71
C ARG A 203 -24.82 13.41 -0.35
N THR A 204 -25.63 13.31 0.71
CA THR A 204 -25.14 13.35 2.10
C THR A 204 -24.21 12.16 2.34
N PRO A 205 -22.93 12.38 2.68
CA PRO A 205 -22.01 11.27 2.94
C PRO A 205 -22.48 10.48 4.15
N PRO A 206 -22.28 9.14 4.18
CA PRO A 206 -22.59 8.34 5.37
C PRO A 206 -21.80 8.86 6.58
N PRO A 207 -22.41 8.94 7.77
CA PRO A 207 -21.79 9.54 8.94
C PRO A 207 -20.56 8.75 9.36
N LEU A 208 -19.39 9.37 9.27
CA LEU A 208 -18.13 8.85 9.79
C LEU A 208 -18.09 9.14 11.29
N ARG A 209 -18.26 8.11 12.11
CA ARG A 209 -18.20 8.23 13.57
C ARG A 209 -16.75 8.21 14.02
N PHE A 210 -16.26 9.34 14.53
CA PHE A 210 -15.01 9.43 15.27
C PHE A 210 -15.16 8.77 16.64
N GLY A 211 -14.33 7.79 16.94
CA GLY A 211 -14.23 7.21 18.28
C GLY A 211 -13.26 8.02 19.16
N VAL A 212 -13.56 8.13 20.46
CA VAL A 212 -12.65 8.74 21.45
C VAL A 212 -11.29 8.04 21.55
N ALA A 213 -11.19 6.78 21.12
CA ALA A 213 -9.92 6.05 21.03
C ALA A 213 -8.95 6.60 19.97
N ASP A 214 -9.48 7.25 18.91
CA ASP A 214 -8.66 7.86 17.86
C ASP A 214 -7.96 9.14 18.34
N GLY A 215 -8.59 9.89 19.25
CA GLY A 215 -7.99 11.08 19.84
C GLY A 215 -6.72 10.76 20.63
N TRP A 216 -6.74 9.67 21.41
CA TRP A 216 -5.59 9.25 22.20
C TRP A 216 -4.40 8.81 21.34
N VAL A 217 -4.64 8.20 20.18
CA VAL A 217 -3.56 7.75 19.28
C VAL A 217 -3.02 8.87 18.41
N LEU A 218 -3.84 9.85 18.03
CA LEU A 218 -3.35 11.09 17.43
C LEU A 218 -2.46 11.86 18.40
N VAL A 219 -2.88 11.97 19.66
CA VAL A 219 -2.07 12.63 20.70
C VAL A 219 -0.77 11.85 20.94
N SER A 220 -0.79 10.51 21.00
CA SER A 220 0.44 9.74 21.16
C SER A 220 1.37 9.82 19.94
N SER A 221 0.83 9.91 18.71
CA SER A 221 1.64 10.03 17.50
C SER A 221 2.28 11.42 17.38
N VAL A 222 1.53 12.48 17.73
CA VAL A 222 2.04 13.86 17.80
C VAL A 222 3.10 13.98 18.89
N ILE A 223 2.90 13.37 20.06
CA ILE A 223 3.92 13.33 21.12
C ILE A 223 5.19 12.60 20.66
N SER A 224 5.05 11.45 19.99
CA SER A 224 6.19 10.73 19.40
C SER A 224 6.95 11.58 18.36
N MET A 225 6.21 12.31 17.51
CA MET A 225 6.79 13.22 16.52
C MET A 225 7.53 14.40 17.17
N VAL A 226 6.96 14.99 18.22
CA VAL A 226 7.59 16.08 18.98
C VAL A 226 8.85 15.59 19.69
N ILE A 227 8.83 14.39 20.27
CA ILE A 227 10.01 13.78 20.91
C ILE A 227 11.11 13.50 19.89
N VAL A 228 10.78 13.01 18.70
CA VAL A 228 11.77 12.78 17.64
C VAL A 228 12.36 14.09 17.13
N LEU A 229 11.54 15.13 16.93
CA LEU A 229 12.00 16.44 16.47
C LEU A 229 12.90 17.13 17.51
N LEU A 230 12.71 16.84 18.80
CA LEU A 230 13.56 17.28 19.91
C LEU A 230 14.90 16.53 20.00
N TYR A 231 14.99 15.31 19.44
CA TYR A 231 16.20 14.48 19.44
C TYR A 231 16.97 14.52 18.10
N LEU A 232 16.45 15.24 17.11
CA LEU A 232 17.13 15.57 15.86
C LEU A 232 18.26 16.58 16.12
#